data_AF-B9TLZ0-F1
#
_entry.id   AF-B9TLZ0-F1
#
_cell.length_a   1.000
_cell.length_b   1.000
_cell.length_c   1.000
_cell.angle_alpha   90.00
_cell.angle_beta   90.00
_cell.angle_gamma   90.00
#
_symmetry.space_group_name_H-M   'P 1'
#
loop_
_entity.id
_entity.type
_entity.pdbx_description
1 polymer ?
#
loop_
_entity_poly.entity_id
_entity_poly.type
_entity_poly.pdbx_seq_one_letter_code
_entity_poly.pdbx_strand_id
1 'polypeptide(L)'
;VCRAVQAVAGEEIAAIVLGAPTGAFARRLWFLYEWLTERQLDLPDPGKVRLVPVLDPDQQYALQRGEASSRHKVLNNLPGTRAFCPLARRTTALAAFSGSALGDQARTAMGRVRADLLARAAAFLLLNDSKSSFAIEGERPSGQRAARWGQAIAQAGARSLDVAELNRLQAIVIGDARFVRLGLRDEGGFVGVHDRDTNLPIPDHISARPQDLTSLIEGLAAFADRAAQGDMDPVVAAASLAFGFVYIHPYV
;
A
#
# COMPACT_ATOMS: atom_id res chain seq x y z
N VAL A 1 5.56 -0.83 13.48
CA VAL A 1 4.69 -1.88 14.07
C VAL A 1 5.50 -3.09 14.54
N CYS A 2 6.43 -3.68 13.76
CA CYS A 2 7.21 -4.86 14.19
C CYS A 2 8.03 -4.68 15.49
N ARG A 3 8.63 -3.51 15.75
CA ARG A 3 9.45 -3.33 16.97
C ARG A 3 8.66 -3.41 18.28
N ALA A 4 7.40 -2.96 18.30
CA ALA A 4 6.57 -3.03 19.49
C ALA A 4 6.19 -4.47 19.84
N VAL A 5 5.93 -5.31 18.83
CA VAL A 5 5.61 -6.73 19.03
C VAL A 5 6.85 -7.54 19.37
N GLN A 6 8.03 -7.17 18.84
CA GLN A 6 9.30 -7.77 19.25
C GLN A 6 9.67 -7.50 20.71
N ALA A 7 9.10 -6.47 21.35
CA ALA A 7 9.30 -6.19 22.76
C ALA A 7 8.46 -7.09 23.69
N VAL A 8 7.45 -7.78 23.15
CA VAL A 8 6.62 -8.73 23.90
C VAL A 8 7.28 -10.10 23.88
N ALA A 9 7.45 -10.70 25.06
CA ALA A 9 8.08 -12.01 25.18
C ALA A 9 7.14 -13.09 24.60
N GLY A 10 7.71 -14.07 23.89
CA GLY A 10 6.91 -15.12 23.25
C GLY A 10 6.12 -15.95 24.26
N GLU A 11 6.66 -16.08 25.46
CA GLU A 11 6.08 -16.76 26.62
C GLU A 11 4.78 -16.09 27.09
N GLU A 12 4.69 -14.76 27.03
CA GLU A 12 3.48 -14.01 27.39
C GLU A 12 2.35 -14.29 26.40
N ILE A 13 2.68 -14.30 25.10
CA ILE A 13 1.73 -14.68 24.05
C ILE A 13 1.32 -16.15 24.21
N ALA A 14 2.27 -17.03 24.46
CA ALA A 14 2.00 -18.45 24.66
C ALA A 14 1.07 -18.70 25.85
N ALA A 15 1.27 -17.99 26.97
CA ALA A 15 0.39 -18.09 28.14
C ALA A 15 -1.05 -17.67 27.82
N ILE A 16 -1.26 -16.60 27.05
CA ILE A 16 -2.60 -16.17 26.59
C ILE A 16 -3.23 -17.26 25.72
N VAL A 17 -2.47 -17.87 24.83
CA VAL A 17 -2.99 -18.92 23.93
C VAL A 17 -3.35 -20.18 24.71
N LEU A 18 -2.50 -20.62 25.64
CA LEU A 18 -2.77 -21.79 26.49
C LEU A 18 -3.97 -21.59 27.42
N GLY A 19 -4.23 -20.35 27.86
CA GLY A 19 -5.42 -20.03 28.65
C GLY A 19 -6.73 -20.09 27.87
N ALA A 20 -6.70 -19.92 26.54
CA ALA A 20 -7.89 -19.94 25.69
C ALA A 20 -7.58 -20.48 24.27
N PRO A 21 -7.19 -21.76 24.12
CA PRO A 21 -6.59 -22.29 22.88
C PRO A 21 -7.55 -22.29 21.69
N THR A 22 -8.85 -22.46 21.94
CA THR A 22 -9.89 -22.41 20.90
C THR A 22 -10.41 -21.00 20.64
N GLY A 23 -10.05 -20.03 21.50
CA GLY A 23 -10.54 -18.66 21.49
C GLY A 23 -10.11 -17.88 20.24
N ALA A 24 -11.06 -17.20 19.60
CA ALA A 24 -10.81 -16.41 18.39
C ALA A 24 -9.77 -15.29 18.60
N PHE A 25 -9.77 -14.65 19.77
CA PHE A 25 -8.80 -13.61 20.09
C PHE A 25 -7.38 -14.18 20.27
N ALA A 26 -7.23 -15.22 21.08
CA ALA A 26 -5.96 -15.89 21.31
C ALA A 26 -5.33 -16.40 20.00
N ARG A 27 -6.12 -17.03 19.12
CA ARG A 27 -5.64 -17.54 17.83
C ARG A 27 -5.20 -16.44 16.87
N ARG A 28 -5.91 -15.30 16.83
CA ARG A 28 -5.50 -14.12 16.07
C ARG A 28 -4.19 -13.52 16.60
N LEU A 29 -4.08 -13.39 17.92
CA LEU A 29 -2.88 -12.88 18.58
C LEU A 29 -1.67 -13.77 18.28
N TRP A 30 -1.84 -15.09 18.39
CA TRP A 30 -0.83 -16.09 18.03
C TRP A 30 -0.37 -15.92 16.59
N PHE A 31 -1.32 -15.90 15.65
CA PHE A 31 -1.02 -15.71 14.22
C PHE A 31 -0.25 -14.41 13.98
N LEU A 32 -0.73 -13.29 14.52
CA LEU A 32 -0.10 -11.98 14.33
C LEU A 32 1.31 -11.92 14.92
N TYR A 33 1.54 -12.56 16.07
CA TYR A 33 2.87 -12.65 16.66
C TYR A 33 3.83 -13.42 15.76
N GLU A 34 3.50 -14.66 15.37
CA GLU A 34 4.38 -15.47 14.51
C GLU A 34 4.57 -14.79 13.14
N TRP A 35 3.52 -14.16 12.59
CA TRP A 35 3.58 -13.46 11.29
C TRP A 35 4.45 -12.19 11.31
N LEU A 36 4.38 -11.39 12.38
CA LEU A 36 5.19 -10.17 12.50
C LEU A 36 6.64 -10.46 12.87
N THR A 37 6.88 -11.48 13.68
CA THR A 37 8.21 -11.77 14.25
C THR A 37 8.98 -12.87 13.51
N GLU A 38 8.30 -13.67 12.69
CA GLU A 38 8.81 -14.93 12.11
C GLU A 38 9.28 -15.96 13.16
N ARG A 39 8.90 -15.78 14.43
CA ARG A 39 9.23 -16.70 15.50
C ARG A 39 8.04 -17.58 15.78
N GLN A 40 8.22 -18.88 15.58
CA GLN A 40 7.22 -19.88 15.90
C GLN A 40 7.24 -20.16 17.41
N LEU A 41 6.07 -20.12 18.06
CA LEU A 41 5.91 -20.44 19.48
C LEU A 41 5.77 -21.95 19.67
N ASP A 42 6.24 -22.48 20.79
CA ASP A 42 5.99 -23.87 21.16
C ASP A 42 4.60 -24.01 21.78
N LEU A 43 3.60 -24.20 20.90
CA LEU A 43 2.19 -24.28 21.25
C LEU A 43 1.53 -25.50 20.58
N PRO A 44 0.65 -26.23 21.28
CA PRO A 44 -0.06 -27.38 20.72
C PRO A 44 -1.12 -26.95 19.69
N ASP A 45 -1.59 -27.90 18.86
CA ASP A 45 -2.71 -27.65 17.93
C ASP A 45 -3.98 -27.29 18.74
N PRO A 46 -4.72 -26.23 18.36
CA PRO A 46 -5.92 -25.78 19.07
C PRO A 46 -7.14 -26.71 18.87
N GLY A 47 -6.98 -27.81 18.13
CA GLY A 47 -8.00 -28.80 17.85
C GLY A 47 -8.89 -28.45 16.66
N LYS A 48 -10.04 -29.14 16.56
CA LYS A 48 -11.03 -28.93 15.49
C LYS A 48 -11.87 -27.68 15.77
N VAL A 49 -11.38 -26.52 15.30
CA VAL A 49 -12.11 -25.25 15.35
C VAL A 49 -12.23 -24.62 13.97
N ARG A 50 -13.25 -23.77 13.78
CA ARG A 50 -13.43 -23.01 12.54
C ARG A 50 -12.31 -21.99 12.35
N LEU A 51 -12.01 -21.71 11.08
CA LEU A 51 -11.17 -20.58 10.72
C LEU A 51 -11.81 -19.27 11.17
N VAL A 52 -11.01 -18.40 11.79
CA VAL A 52 -11.42 -17.04 12.13
C VAL A 52 -10.60 -16.05 11.31
N PRO A 53 -11.21 -15.04 10.66
CA PRO A 53 -10.45 -14.04 9.94
C PRO A 53 -9.58 -13.19 10.88
N VAL A 54 -8.43 -12.73 10.41
CA VAL A 54 -7.57 -11.81 11.18
C VAL A 54 -8.28 -10.48 11.39
N LEU A 55 -8.73 -9.87 10.29
CA LEU A 55 -9.48 -8.62 10.26
C LEU A 55 -10.97 -8.90 10.23
N ASP A 56 -11.74 -8.09 10.94
CA ASP A 56 -13.20 -8.07 10.84
C ASP A 56 -13.60 -7.24 9.60
N PRO A 57 -14.20 -7.85 8.55
CA PRO A 57 -14.58 -7.14 7.32
C PRO A 57 -15.66 -6.06 7.53
N ASP A 58 -16.41 -6.12 8.63
CA ASP A 58 -17.39 -5.09 8.97
C ASP A 58 -16.71 -3.83 9.53
N GLN A 59 -15.49 -3.96 10.06
CA GLN A 59 -14.73 -2.86 10.66
C GLN A 59 -13.58 -2.37 9.78
N GLN A 60 -13.02 -3.23 8.94
CA GLN A 60 -11.83 -2.93 8.14
C GLN A 60 -11.97 -3.52 6.74
N TYR A 61 -11.44 -2.81 5.75
CA TYR A 61 -11.27 -3.40 4.43
C TYR A 61 -10.19 -4.48 4.51
N ALA A 62 -10.55 -5.67 4.04
CA ALA A 62 -9.73 -6.88 4.09
C ALA A 62 -9.84 -7.63 2.76
N LEU A 63 -9.00 -8.63 2.56
CA LEU A 63 -9.15 -9.53 1.43
C LEU A 63 -10.43 -10.36 1.60
N GLN A 64 -11.26 -10.41 0.56
CA GLN A 64 -12.42 -11.31 0.51
C GLN A 64 -11.97 -12.77 0.41
N ARG A 65 -10.88 -13.00 -0.33
CA ARG A 65 -10.22 -14.31 -0.45
C ARG A 65 -8.90 -14.29 0.33
N GLY A 66 -8.96 -14.69 1.59
CA GLY A 66 -7.78 -14.83 2.46
C GLY A 66 -7.10 -16.20 2.35
N GLU A 67 -5.92 -16.31 2.95
CA GLU A 67 -5.12 -17.54 2.99
C GLU A 67 -5.31 -18.27 4.33
N ALA A 68 -5.60 -19.57 4.32
CA ALA A 68 -5.81 -20.32 5.56
C ALA A 68 -4.49 -20.67 6.24
N SER A 69 -4.29 -20.18 7.48
CA SER A 69 -3.26 -20.68 8.37
C SER A 69 -3.80 -21.85 9.20
N SER A 70 -3.47 -23.07 8.80
CA SER A 70 -3.96 -24.31 9.43
C SER A 70 -3.49 -24.47 10.88
N ARG A 71 -2.26 -24.06 11.18
CA ARG A 71 -1.64 -24.08 12.53
C ARG A 71 -2.45 -23.26 13.53
N HIS A 72 -2.71 -22.00 13.18
CA HIS A 72 -3.44 -21.05 14.01
C HIS A 72 -4.96 -21.24 13.92
N LYS A 73 -5.42 -21.98 12.89
CA LYS A 73 -6.82 -22.03 12.46
C LYS A 73 -7.35 -20.60 12.17
N VAL A 74 -6.55 -19.77 11.53
CA VAL A 74 -6.89 -18.37 11.19
C VAL A 74 -6.95 -18.21 9.68
N LEU A 75 -7.89 -17.43 9.18
CA LEU A 75 -7.91 -16.97 7.79
C LEU A 75 -7.15 -15.65 7.70
N ASN A 76 -5.96 -15.67 7.10
CA ASN A 76 -5.16 -14.50 6.82
C ASN A 76 -5.79 -13.67 5.69
N ASN A 77 -6.68 -12.76 6.07
CA ASN A 77 -7.29 -11.77 5.19
C ASN A 77 -6.58 -10.40 5.24
N LEU A 78 -5.32 -10.36 5.68
CA LEU A 78 -4.50 -9.16 5.63
C LEU A 78 -4.16 -8.79 4.17
N PRO A 79 -4.30 -7.51 3.78
CA PRO A 79 -4.10 -7.08 2.40
C PRO A 79 -2.63 -6.98 1.97
N GLY A 80 -1.69 -6.98 2.90
CA GLY A 80 -0.27 -6.83 2.60
C GLY A 80 0.63 -7.85 3.29
N THR A 81 1.91 -7.50 3.37
CA THR A 81 2.96 -8.28 4.06
C THR A 81 3.40 -7.54 5.32
N ARG A 82 4.25 -8.18 6.14
CA ARG A 82 4.84 -7.53 7.31
C ARG A 82 5.67 -6.28 6.98
N ALA A 83 6.20 -6.20 5.75
CA ALA A 83 6.95 -5.04 5.29
C ALA A 83 6.00 -3.86 5.00
N PHE A 84 4.82 -4.13 4.44
CA PHE A 84 3.83 -3.13 4.13
C PHE A 84 2.42 -3.74 4.13
N CYS A 85 1.63 -3.39 5.13
CA CYS A 85 0.23 -3.82 5.27
C CYS A 85 -0.61 -2.71 5.92
N PRO A 86 -0.80 -1.56 5.24
CA PRO A 86 -1.71 -0.54 5.73
C PRO A 86 -3.13 -1.11 5.85
N LEU A 87 -3.82 -0.71 6.91
CA LEU A 87 -5.20 -1.12 7.17
C LEU A 87 -6.12 0.10 7.05
N ALA A 88 -7.17 -0.04 6.25
CA ALA A 88 -8.19 0.98 6.10
C ALA A 88 -9.44 0.60 6.91
N ARG A 89 -9.87 1.48 7.81
CA ARG A 89 -11.12 1.30 8.56
C ARG A 89 -12.31 1.44 7.60
N ARG A 90 -13.29 0.55 7.73
CA ARG A 90 -14.56 0.64 7.06
C ARG A 90 -15.46 1.63 7.81
N THR A 91 -15.59 2.83 7.29
CA THR A 91 -16.50 3.85 7.82
C THR A 91 -17.80 3.88 7.00
N THR A 92 -18.88 4.41 7.58
CA THR A 92 -20.16 4.58 6.87
C THR A 92 -19.99 5.34 5.56
N ALA A 93 -19.19 6.42 5.55
CA ALA A 93 -18.91 7.20 4.36
C ALA A 93 -18.19 6.38 3.27
N LEU A 94 -17.13 5.65 3.64
CA LEU A 94 -16.40 4.81 2.68
C LEU A 94 -17.26 3.65 2.17
N ALA A 95 -18.08 3.04 3.03
CA ALA A 95 -18.99 1.98 2.63
C ALA A 95 -20.05 2.48 1.63
N ALA A 96 -20.57 3.70 1.83
CA ALA A 96 -21.50 4.33 0.89
C ALA A 96 -20.84 4.60 -0.48
N PHE A 97 -19.62 5.13 -0.50
CA PHE A 97 -18.87 5.32 -1.75
C PHE A 97 -18.57 4.00 -2.46
N SER A 98 -18.11 2.99 -1.72
CA SER A 98 -17.84 1.66 -2.29
C SER A 98 -19.12 1.05 -2.89
N GLY A 99 -20.25 1.18 -2.17
CA GLY A 99 -21.56 0.71 -2.62
C GLY A 99 -22.13 1.43 -3.83
N SER A 100 -21.66 2.66 -4.13
CA SER A 100 -22.08 3.38 -5.34
C SER A 100 -21.52 2.77 -6.62
N ALA A 101 -20.52 1.89 -6.55
CA ALA A 101 -19.98 1.15 -7.68
C ALA A 101 -19.60 2.04 -8.89
N LEU A 102 -19.00 3.21 -8.64
CA LEU A 102 -18.66 4.20 -9.68
C LEU A 102 -17.83 3.60 -10.82
N GLY A 103 -16.97 2.62 -10.53
CA GLY A 103 -16.20 1.91 -11.55
C GLY A 103 -17.07 1.15 -12.54
N ASP A 104 -18.12 0.47 -12.07
CA ASP A 104 -19.09 -0.23 -12.92
C ASP A 104 -19.97 0.74 -13.72
N GLN A 105 -20.39 1.84 -13.08
CA GLN A 105 -21.15 2.89 -13.75
C GLN A 105 -20.32 3.52 -14.88
N ALA A 106 -19.04 3.83 -14.62
CA ALA A 106 -18.12 4.37 -15.60
C ALA A 106 -17.89 3.37 -16.76
N ARG A 107 -17.68 2.08 -16.47
CA ARG A 107 -17.57 1.04 -17.49
C ARG A 107 -18.83 0.93 -18.35
N THR A 108 -20.01 1.01 -17.73
CA THR A 108 -21.30 0.93 -18.42
C THR A 108 -21.50 2.13 -19.34
N ALA A 109 -21.27 3.35 -18.83
CA ALA A 109 -21.36 4.58 -19.61
C ALA A 109 -20.37 4.58 -20.80
N MET A 110 -19.19 3.98 -20.61
CA MET A 110 -18.13 3.94 -21.60
C MET A 110 -18.11 2.67 -22.46
N GLY A 111 -19.10 1.77 -22.34
CA GLY A 111 -19.06 0.40 -22.90
C GLY A 111 -18.90 0.28 -24.43
N ARG A 112 -18.97 1.39 -25.17
CA ARG A 112 -18.73 1.45 -26.63
C ARG A 112 -17.40 2.11 -27.00
N VAL A 113 -16.62 2.59 -26.03
CA VAL A 113 -15.35 3.28 -26.22
C VAL A 113 -14.22 2.27 -26.09
N ARG A 114 -13.29 2.27 -27.04
CA ARG A 114 -12.11 1.40 -26.98
C ARG A 114 -11.28 1.69 -25.73
N ALA A 115 -10.76 0.63 -25.09
CA ALA A 115 -9.97 0.75 -23.87
C ALA A 115 -8.78 1.72 -24.01
N ASP A 116 -8.13 1.78 -25.18
CA ASP A 116 -7.02 2.70 -25.45
C ASP A 116 -7.44 4.18 -25.53
N LEU A 117 -8.68 4.47 -25.92
CA LEU A 117 -9.25 5.81 -25.89
C LEU A 117 -9.63 6.23 -24.47
N LEU A 118 -10.20 5.28 -23.70
CA LEU A 118 -10.54 5.51 -22.29
C LEU A 118 -9.29 5.79 -21.46
N ALA A 119 -8.23 5.00 -21.61
CA ALA A 119 -6.96 5.20 -20.90
C ALA A 119 -6.34 6.56 -21.23
N ARG A 120 -6.40 7.01 -22.50
CA ARG A 120 -5.93 8.33 -22.91
C ARG A 120 -6.79 9.47 -22.33
N ALA A 121 -8.11 9.31 -22.32
CA ALA A 121 -9.01 10.29 -21.72
C ALA A 121 -8.78 10.40 -20.20
N ALA A 122 -8.63 9.27 -19.50
CA ALA A 122 -8.28 9.23 -18.09
C ALA A 122 -6.90 9.88 -17.83
N ALA A 123 -5.89 9.57 -18.64
CA ALA A 123 -4.57 10.20 -18.56
C ALA A 123 -4.64 11.71 -18.79
N PHE A 124 -5.48 12.18 -19.71
CA PHE A 124 -5.70 13.60 -19.96
C PHE A 124 -6.39 14.29 -18.76
N LEU A 125 -7.43 13.66 -18.19
CA LEU A 125 -8.11 14.16 -17.00
C LEU A 125 -7.18 14.22 -15.80
N LEU A 126 -6.41 13.15 -15.55
CA LEU A 126 -5.41 13.07 -14.48
C LEU A 126 -4.29 14.09 -14.68
N LEU A 127 -3.85 14.32 -15.92
CA LEU A 127 -2.87 15.36 -16.22
C LEU A 127 -3.43 16.76 -15.98
N ASN A 128 -4.70 16.98 -16.29
CA ASN A 128 -5.37 18.27 -16.03
C ASN A 128 -5.55 18.52 -14.53
N ASP A 129 -5.93 17.49 -13.79
CA ASP A 129 -6.03 17.52 -12.32
C ASP A 129 -4.65 17.75 -11.69
N SER A 130 -3.63 17.04 -12.15
CA SER A 130 -2.24 17.22 -11.71
C SER A 130 -1.72 18.63 -12.02
N LYS A 131 -2.06 19.22 -13.18
CA LYS A 131 -1.71 20.62 -13.49
C LYS A 131 -2.36 21.61 -12.54
N SER A 132 -3.58 21.35 -12.08
CA SER A 132 -4.22 22.14 -11.03
C SER A 132 -3.49 21.99 -9.69
N SER A 133 -3.06 20.77 -9.33
CA SER A 133 -2.22 20.55 -8.14
C SER A 133 -0.87 21.26 -8.23
N PHE A 134 -0.16 21.15 -9.35
CA PHE A 134 1.11 21.87 -9.59
C PHE A 134 0.91 23.39 -9.53
N ALA A 135 -0.20 23.92 -10.07
CA ALA A 135 -0.50 25.34 -10.00
C ALA A 135 -0.78 25.83 -8.57
N ILE A 136 -1.34 24.97 -7.70
CA ILE A 136 -1.50 25.24 -6.26
C ILE A 136 -0.13 25.24 -5.55
N GLU A 137 0.79 24.36 -5.96
CA GLU A 137 2.18 24.29 -5.48
C GLU A 137 3.11 25.35 -6.10
N GLY A 138 2.61 26.20 -7.01
CA GLY A 138 3.39 27.23 -7.71
C GLY A 138 4.30 26.71 -8.82
N GLU A 139 4.21 25.42 -9.14
CA GLU A 139 4.97 24.77 -10.21
C GLU A 139 4.27 24.92 -11.57
N ARG A 140 5.06 25.18 -12.62
CA ARG A 140 4.62 25.06 -14.02
C ARG A 140 5.44 23.95 -14.69
N PRO A 141 4.98 22.70 -14.69
CA PRO A 141 5.68 21.63 -15.38
C PRO A 141 5.89 22.02 -16.84
N SER A 142 7.09 21.81 -17.37
CA SER A 142 7.33 21.99 -18.81
C SER A 142 6.37 21.10 -19.61
N GLY A 143 5.92 21.55 -20.78
CA GLY A 143 5.02 20.77 -21.63
C GLY A 143 5.53 19.35 -21.93
N GLN A 144 6.86 19.18 -21.93
CA GLN A 144 7.52 17.88 -22.09
C GLN A 144 7.34 16.96 -20.87
N ARG A 145 7.46 17.47 -19.62
CA ARG A 145 7.21 16.68 -18.40
C ARG A 145 5.76 16.22 -18.33
N ALA A 146 4.83 17.10 -18.69
CA ALA A 146 3.40 16.79 -18.80
C ALA A 146 3.12 15.66 -19.82
N ALA A 147 3.76 15.69 -20.98
CA ALA A 147 3.63 14.64 -22.00
C ALA A 147 4.16 13.28 -21.51
N ARG A 148 5.33 13.25 -20.84
CA ARG A 148 5.91 12.03 -20.28
C ARG A 148 5.07 11.44 -19.15
N TRP A 149 4.48 12.29 -18.31
CA TRP A 149 3.47 11.87 -17.33
C TRP A 149 2.28 11.19 -18.00
N GLY A 150 1.72 11.80 -19.06
CA GLY A 150 0.64 11.19 -19.84
C GLY A 150 1.03 9.83 -20.43
N GLN A 151 2.27 9.68 -20.91
CA GLN A 151 2.80 8.41 -21.39
C GLN A 151 2.90 7.35 -20.28
N ALA A 152 3.32 7.73 -19.07
CA ALA A 152 3.39 6.83 -17.93
C ALA A 152 1.98 6.35 -17.51
N ILE A 153 1.02 7.28 -17.39
CA ILE A 153 -0.37 6.95 -17.01
C ILE A 153 -1.03 6.05 -18.06
N ALA A 154 -0.76 6.25 -19.35
CA ALA A 154 -1.29 5.40 -20.41
C ALA A 154 -0.83 3.93 -20.32
N GLN A 155 0.20 3.64 -19.53
CA GLN A 155 0.72 2.29 -19.28
C GLN A 155 0.20 1.67 -17.98
N ALA A 156 -0.64 2.40 -17.21
CA ALA A 156 -1.17 1.92 -15.95
C ALA A 156 -1.92 0.58 -16.12
N GLY A 157 -1.63 -0.39 -15.25
CA GLY A 157 -2.22 -1.72 -15.29
C GLY A 157 -1.69 -2.66 -16.38
N ALA A 158 -0.76 -2.21 -17.24
CA ALA A 158 -0.17 -3.07 -18.27
C ALA A 158 0.92 -4.01 -17.74
N ARG A 159 1.49 -3.69 -16.56
CA ARG A 159 2.57 -4.43 -15.90
C ARG A 159 2.27 -4.53 -14.41
N SER A 160 2.68 -5.65 -13.80
CA SER A 160 2.70 -5.77 -12.34
C SER A 160 3.66 -4.74 -11.75
N LEU A 161 3.35 -4.29 -10.53
CA LEU A 161 4.22 -3.38 -9.81
C LEU A 161 5.39 -4.16 -9.23
N ASP A 162 6.60 -3.68 -9.48
CA ASP A 162 7.83 -4.07 -8.79
C ASP A 162 8.79 -2.88 -8.75
N VAL A 163 9.95 -3.05 -8.11
CA VAL A 163 10.98 -2.00 -8.00
C VAL A 163 11.46 -1.54 -9.39
N ALA A 164 11.63 -2.48 -10.32
CA ALA A 164 12.15 -2.18 -11.65
C ALA A 164 11.14 -1.37 -12.47
N GLU A 165 9.86 -1.70 -12.37
CA GLU A 165 8.76 -0.99 -13.02
C GLU A 165 8.60 0.41 -12.45
N LEU A 166 8.68 0.59 -11.13
CA LEU A 166 8.65 1.92 -10.53
C LEU A 166 9.85 2.78 -10.97
N ASN A 167 11.06 2.21 -11.02
CA ASN A 167 12.24 2.91 -11.51
C ASN A 167 12.13 3.25 -13.01
N ARG A 168 11.51 2.37 -13.80
CA ARG A 168 11.23 2.63 -15.23
C ARG A 168 10.23 3.77 -15.39
N LEU A 169 9.16 3.80 -14.60
CA LEU A 169 8.17 4.88 -14.60
C LEU A 169 8.80 6.21 -14.14
N GLN A 170 9.67 6.18 -13.13
CA GLN A 170 10.46 7.34 -12.70
C GLN A 170 11.32 7.88 -13.85
N ALA A 171 12.06 7.01 -14.54
CA ALA A 171 12.90 7.40 -15.68
C ALA A 171 12.09 8.07 -16.81
N ILE A 172 10.88 7.55 -17.09
CA ILE A 172 9.95 8.18 -18.05
C ILE A 172 9.58 9.58 -17.57
N VAL A 173 9.12 9.73 -16.33
CA VAL A 173 8.64 11.01 -15.81
C VAL A 173 9.76 12.07 -15.77
N ILE A 174 10.93 11.72 -15.24
CA ILE A 174 12.08 12.62 -15.12
C ILE A 174 12.64 12.98 -16.50
N GLY A 175 12.84 11.99 -17.38
CA GLY A 175 13.43 12.20 -18.70
C GLY A 175 14.94 12.43 -18.61
N ASP A 176 15.36 13.70 -18.70
CA ASP A 176 16.79 14.05 -18.62
C ASP A 176 17.27 14.02 -17.16
N ALA A 177 18.05 12.99 -16.83
CA ALA A 177 18.53 12.71 -15.48
C ALA A 177 19.93 13.26 -15.18
N ARG A 178 20.47 14.18 -15.99
CA ARG A 178 21.83 14.75 -15.78
C ARG A 178 22.05 15.36 -14.39
N PHE A 179 20.98 15.79 -13.71
CA PHE A 179 21.03 16.42 -12.39
C PHE A 179 20.13 15.72 -11.36
N VAL A 180 19.59 14.54 -11.68
CA VAL A 180 18.68 13.80 -10.80
C VAL A 180 19.16 12.36 -10.71
N ARG A 181 19.32 11.87 -9.48
CA ARG A 181 19.62 10.46 -9.26
C ARG A 181 18.37 9.61 -9.48
N LEU A 182 18.43 8.68 -10.42
CA LEU A 182 17.38 7.70 -10.64
C LEU A 182 17.56 6.47 -9.74
N GLY A 183 16.45 5.77 -9.50
CA GLY A 183 16.38 4.64 -8.58
C GLY A 183 16.15 5.08 -7.13
N LEU A 184 15.97 4.09 -6.26
CA LEU A 184 15.76 4.31 -4.83
C LEU A 184 16.94 5.11 -4.25
N ARG A 185 16.64 6.09 -3.39
CA ARG A 185 17.67 6.88 -2.71
C ARG A 185 18.49 6.04 -1.73
N ASP A 186 19.75 6.39 -1.53
CA ASP A 186 20.63 5.76 -0.53
C ASP A 186 20.88 6.67 0.69
N GLU A 187 20.33 7.88 0.68
CA GLU A 187 20.44 8.87 1.75
C GLU A 187 19.10 9.17 2.44
N GLY A 188 19.16 9.69 3.67
CA GLY A 188 17.98 10.08 4.42
C GLY A 188 17.13 11.10 3.66
N GLY A 189 15.81 11.03 3.79
CA GLY A 189 14.87 11.92 3.13
C GLY A 189 13.81 12.43 4.09
N PHE A 190 13.24 13.57 3.77
CA PHE A 190 12.10 14.13 4.48
C PHE A 190 11.19 14.86 3.50
N VAL A 191 9.91 14.99 3.87
CA VAL A 191 8.95 15.88 3.21
C VAL A 191 8.79 17.09 4.10
N GLY A 192 8.94 18.28 3.52
CA GLY A 192 8.87 19.55 4.23
C GLY A 192 9.60 20.64 3.48
N VAL A 193 9.99 21.69 4.19
CA VAL A 193 10.68 22.85 3.62
C VAL A 193 12.06 23.03 4.26
N HIS A 194 12.85 23.94 3.71
CA HIS A 194 14.06 24.43 4.38
C HIS A 194 13.79 25.82 4.96
N ASP A 195 14.33 26.08 6.14
CA ASP A 195 14.36 27.41 6.72
C ASP A 195 15.06 28.39 5.77
N ARG A 196 14.49 29.59 5.57
CA ARG A 196 15.00 30.52 4.54
C ARG A 196 16.35 31.13 4.89
N ASP A 197 16.65 31.29 6.17
CA ASP A 197 17.85 32.00 6.63
C ASP A 197 18.99 31.03 6.92
N THR A 198 18.67 29.88 7.52
CA THR A 198 19.67 28.88 7.96
C THR A 198 19.82 27.72 6.98
N ASN A 199 18.88 27.56 6.03
CA ASN A 199 18.80 26.42 5.12
C ASN A 199 18.75 25.06 5.85
N LEU A 200 18.35 25.05 7.12
CA LEU A 200 18.13 23.82 7.89
C LEU A 200 16.79 23.18 7.49
N PRO A 201 16.70 21.84 7.48
CA PRO A 201 15.46 21.16 7.16
C PRO A 201 14.41 21.41 8.25
N ILE A 202 13.18 21.70 7.84
CA ILE A 202 11.97 21.75 8.67
C ILE A 202 11.03 20.64 8.18
N PRO A 203 11.15 19.41 8.72
CA PRO A 203 10.34 18.29 8.27
C PRO A 203 8.90 18.37 8.76
N ASP A 204 7.96 18.24 7.83
CA ASP A 204 6.58 17.86 8.14
C ASP A 204 6.49 16.34 8.40
N HIS A 205 7.34 15.59 7.69
CA HIS A 205 7.42 14.13 7.77
C HIS A 205 8.84 13.64 7.51
N ILE A 206 9.35 12.77 8.39
CA ILE A 206 10.63 12.08 8.19
C ILE A 206 10.36 10.79 7.42
N SER A 207 10.94 10.67 6.23
CA SER A 207 10.68 9.54 5.33
C SER A 207 11.38 8.26 5.78
N ALA A 208 11.08 7.15 5.09
CA ALA A 208 11.67 5.85 5.42
C ALA A 208 13.22 5.88 5.36
N ARG A 209 13.87 5.01 6.13
CA ARG A 209 15.33 4.92 6.06
C ARG A 209 15.73 4.26 4.74
N PRO A 210 16.86 4.68 4.12
CA PRO A 210 17.30 4.14 2.83
C PRO A 210 17.44 2.61 2.82
N GLN A 211 17.92 2.05 3.93
CA GLN A 211 18.18 0.61 4.06
C GLN A 211 16.88 -0.21 4.09
N ASP A 212 15.74 0.42 4.38
CA ASP A 212 14.44 -0.23 4.41
C ASP A 212 13.69 -0.11 3.06
N LEU A 213 14.15 0.73 2.12
CA LEU A 213 13.37 1.12 0.93
C LEU A 213 13.05 -0.06 0.01
N THR A 214 14.03 -0.92 -0.31
CA THR A 214 13.78 -2.08 -1.18
C THR A 214 12.68 -2.96 -0.60
N SER A 215 12.78 -3.32 0.69
CA SER A 215 11.78 -4.17 1.36
C SER A 215 10.41 -3.50 1.44
N LEU A 216 10.35 -2.18 1.68
CA LEU A 216 9.09 -1.43 1.72
C LEU A 216 8.42 -1.36 0.35
N ILE A 217 9.18 -1.15 -0.72
CA ILE A 217 8.65 -1.11 -2.09
C ILE A 217 8.24 -2.50 -2.58
N GLU A 218 8.99 -3.54 -2.26
CA GLU A 218 8.57 -4.93 -2.49
C GLU A 218 7.30 -5.28 -1.70
N GLY A 219 7.18 -4.81 -0.46
CA GLY A 219 5.97 -4.95 0.35
C GLY A 219 4.77 -4.21 -0.27
N LEU A 220 4.99 -3.02 -0.82
CA LEU A 220 3.97 -2.24 -1.52
C LEU A 220 3.50 -2.94 -2.79
N ALA A 221 4.43 -3.49 -3.58
CA ALA A 221 4.11 -4.32 -4.73
C ALA A 221 3.30 -5.57 -4.34
N ALA A 222 3.73 -6.28 -3.29
CA ALA A 222 3.03 -7.45 -2.78
C ALA A 222 1.62 -7.12 -2.26
N PHE A 223 1.42 -5.93 -1.65
CA PHE A 223 0.08 -5.45 -1.29
C PHE A 223 -0.80 -5.26 -2.53
N ALA A 224 -0.26 -4.64 -3.60
CA ALA A 224 -1.03 -4.44 -4.83
C ALA A 224 -1.52 -5.76 -5.42
N ASP A 225 -0.62 -6.76 -5.50
CA ASP A 225 -0.96 -8.08 -6.01
C ASP A 225 -1.98 -8.81 -5.13
N ARG A 226 -1.78 -8.80 -3.80
CA ARG A 226 -2.70 -9.43 -2.85
C ARG A 226 -4.07 -8.77 -2.87
N ALA A 227 -4.13 -7.45 -2.90
CA ALA A 227 -5.38 -6.69 -2.97
C ALA A 227 -6.17 -7.03 -4.25
N ALA A 228 -5.48 -7.12 -5.39
CA ALA A 228 -6.10 -7.50 -6.65
C ALA A 228 -6.61 -8.96 -6.66
N GLN A 229 -5.79 -9.92 -6.19
CA GLN A 229 -6.15 -11.34 -6.16
C GLN A 229 -7.22 -11.66 -5.10
N GLY A 230 -7.23 -10.90 -4.00
CA GLY A 230 -8.13 -11.09 -2.88
C GLY A 230 -9.45 -10.30 -2.99
N ASP A 231 -9.75 -9.71 -4.16
CA ASP A 231 -10.92 -8.87 -4.42
C ASP A 231 -11.14 -7.75 -3.37
N MET A 232 -10.05 -7.10 -2.96
CA MET A 232 -10.18 -5.90 -2.14
C MET A 232 -10.80 -4.76 -2.97
N ASP A 233 -11.51 -3.84 -2.31
CA ASP A 233 -12.03 -2.65 -2.99
C ASP A 233 -10.87 -1.90 -3.69
N PRO A 234 -10.94 -1.70 -5.03
CA PRO A 234 -9.81 -1.19 -5.80
C PRO A 234 -9.50 0.28 -5.50
N VAL A 235 -10.50 1.08 -5.08
CA VAL A 235 -10.29 2.48 -4.71
C VAL A 235 -9.57 2.56 -3.37
N VAL A 236 -9.98 1.75 -2.39
CA VAL A 236 -9.30 1.67 -1.09
C VAL A 236 -7.88 1.12 -1.24
N ALA A 237 -7.67 0.11 -2.08
CA ALA A 237 -6.35 -0.43 -2.37
C ALA A 237 -5.44 0.63 -3.01
N ALA A 238 -5.92 1.33 -4.06
CA ALA A 238 -5.17 2.41 -4.71
C ALA A 238 -4.83 3.55 -3.75
N ALA A 239 -5.79 3.98 -2.91
CA ALA A 239 -5.55 5.01 -1.91
C ALA A 239 -4.49 4.59 -0.87
N SER A 240 -4.53 3.32 -0.44
CA SER A 240 -3.55 2.75 0.50
C SER A 240 -2.14 2.69 -0.11
N LEU A 241 -2.03 2.29 -1.38
CA LEU A 241 -0.79 2.28 -2.14
C LEU A 241 -0.22 3.70 -2.32
N ALA A 242 -1.06 4.66 -2.74
CA ALA A 242 -0.65 6.05 -2.94
C ALA A 242 -0.16 6.69 -1.64
N PHE A 243 -0.93 6.54 -0.55
CA PHE A 243 -0.53 7.01 0.78
C PHE A 243 0.81 6.38 1.21
N GLY A 244 0.93 5.07 1.05
CA GLY A 244 2.15 4.34 1.40
C GLY A 244 3.37 4.81 0.62
N PHE A 245 3.24 4.99 -0.70
CA PHE A 245 4.32 5.45 -1.56
C PHE A 245 4.82 6.84 -1.16
N VAL A 246 3.90 7.78 -0.89
CA VAL A 246 4.23 9.13 -0.41
C VAL A 246 4.91 9.07 0.96
N TYR A 247 4.39 8.25 1.89
CA TYR A 247 4.96 8.10 3.23
C TYR A 247 6.36 7.46 3.22
N ILE A 248 6.58 6.47 2.36
CA ILE A 248 7.89 5.83 2.18
C ILE A 248 8.89 6.85 1.57
N HIS A 249 8.43 7.63 0.59
CA HIS A 249 9.21 8.60 -0.16
C HIS A 249 10.53 8.01 -0.70
N PRO A 250 10.44 7.09 -1.68
CA PRO A 250 11.57 6.24 -2.08
C PRO A 250 12.60 6.92 -2.98
N TYR A 251 12.26 8.06 -3.57
CA TYR A 251 13.08 8.77 -4.55
C TYR A 251 13.54 10.12 -4.01
N VAL A 252 14.56 10.71 -4.65
CA VAL A 252 15.02 12.10 -4.42
C VAL A 252 14.15 13.12 -5.15
#